data_AF-A0A2M8PDT2-F1
#
_entry.id   AF-A0A2M8PDT2-F1
#
_cell.length_a   1.000
_cell.length_b   1.000
_cell.length_c   1.000
_cell.angle_alpha   90.00
_cell.angle_beta   90.00
_cell.angle_gamma   90.00
#
_symmetry.space_group_name_H-M   'P 1'
#
loop_
_entity.id
_entity.type
_entity.pdbx_description
1 polymer ?
#
loop_
_entity_poly.entity_id
_entity_poly.type
_entity_poly.pdbx_seq_one_letter_code
_entity_poly.pdbx_strand_id
1 'polypeptide(L)'
;AGSTQPISGTLTAEIFSNQLSGERRVVLRAEGDAFAIAEGRNVEGVRIGNTFYFVDQNGLCSVVTDDPNRRRVAELTVGDLIGGVRLAQHTYGRKTERKMALWQYGFLPSDIELPLITPTQGGSISILSGDLWIAPSLNAVADYTLTLRLESALVPIFRGNQQLSGTLTITYSLLESGQLYNIAIPYGC
;
A
#
# COMPACT_ATOMS: atom_id res chain seq x y z
N ALA A 1 -17.05 -13.32 -29.46
CA ALA A 1 -17.21 -12.23 -28.50
C ALA A 1 -16.89 -12.78 -27.12
N GLY A 2 -15.72 -12.44 -26.56
CA GLY A 2 -15.35 -12.88 -25.21
C GLY A 2 -16.02 -11.96 -24.20
N SER A 3 -16.85 -12.51 -23.32
CA SER A 3 -17.45 -11.73 -22.24
C SER A 3 -16.35 -11.32 -21.26
N THR A 4 -16.06 -10.03 -21.15
CA THR A 4 -15.29 -9.48 -20.03
C THR A 4 -16.17 -9.57 -18.79
N GLN A 5 -15.96 -10.59 -17.96
CA GLN A 5 -16.63 -10.65 -16.66
C GLN A 5 -16.01 -9.59 -15.74
N PRO A 6 -16.84 -8.83 -14.99
CA PRO A 6 -16.32 -7.92 -13.99
C PRO A 6 -15.61 -8.72 -12.89
N ILE A 7 -14.37 -8.35 -12.61
CA ILE A 7 -13.56 -8.90 -11.52
C ILE A 7 -13.38 -7.83 -10.45
N SER A 8 -13.27 -8.25 -9.20
CA SER A 8 -12.98 -7.38 -8.06
C SER A 8 -11.93 -8.02 -7.16
N GLY A 9 -11.28 -7.22 -6.34
CA GLY A 9 -10.36 -7.70 -5.33
C GLY A 9 -9.93 -6.60 -4.38
N THR A 10 -9.51 -7.01 -3.19
CA THR A 10 -9.02 -6.13 -2.12
C THR A 10 -7.62 -6.55 -1.69
N LEU A 11 -6.69 -5.60 -1.69
CA LEU A 11 -5.37 -5.78 -1.09
C LEU A 11 -5.28 -4.84 0.12
N THR A 12 -4.97 -5.42 1.26
CA THR A 12 -4.72 -4.70 2.51
C THR A 12 -3.26 -4.90 2.90
N ALA A 13 -2.60 -3.80 3.27
CA ALA A 13 -1.26 -3.81 3.81
C ALA A 13 -1.25 -3.14 5.18
N GLU A 14 -0.84 -3.87 6.22
CA GLU A 14 -0.58 -3.32 7.54
C GLU A 14 0.94 -3.18 7.70
N ILE A 15 1.42 -1.95 7.86
CA ILE A 15 2.84 -1.63 7.95
C ILE A 15 3.13 -1.06 9.34
N PHE A 16 3.93 -1.80 10.10
CA PHE A 16 4.47 -1.39 11.38
C PHE A 16 5.93 -1.02 11.19
N SER A 17 6.35 0.14 11.72
CA SER A 17 7.74 0.55 11.67
C SER A 17 8.18 1.09 13.02
N ASN A 18 9.37 0.68 13.46
CA ASN A 18 10.07 1.35 14.54
C ASN A 18 11.14 2.26 13.92
N GLN A 19 10.92 3.56 13.98
CA GLN A 19 11.82 4.55 13.38
C GLN A 19 13.16 4.69 14.13
N LEU A 20 13.23 4.23 15.40
CA LEU A 20 14.45 4.30 16.20
C LEU A 20 15.39 3.13 15.94
N SER A 21 14.87 1.90 15.90
CA SER A 21 15.65 0.67 15.63
C SER A 21 15.71 0.30 14.15
N GLY A 22 14.86 0.91 13.32
CA GLY A 22 14.71 0.60 11.90
C GLY A 22 13.91 -0.67 11.62
N GLU A 23 13.37 -1.36 12.62
CA GLU A 23 12.60 -2.58 12.40
C GLU A 23 11.32 -2.30 11.61
N ARG A 24 10.92 -3.27 10.78
CA ARG A 24 9.70 -3.18 9.98
C ARG A 24 8.98 -4.52 9.95
N ARG A 25 7.66 -4.47 10.02
CA ARG A 25 6.77 -5.61 9.81
C ARG A 25 5.68 -5.20 8.83
N VAL A 26 5.48 -6.02 7.82
CA VAL A 26 4.48 -5.81 6.78
C VAL A 26 3.61 -7.05 6.71
N VAL A 27 2.31 -6.90 6.89
CA VAL A 27 1.32 -7.97 6.68
C VAL A 27 0.50 -7.61 5.45
N LEU A 28 0.57 -8.46 4.42
CA LEU A 28 -0.20 -8.30 3.18
C LEU A 28 -1.31 -9.33 3.13
N ARG A 29 -2.54 -8.85 2.89
CA ARG A 29 -3.70 -9.69 2.64
C ARG A 29 -4.29 -9.34 1.29
N ALA A 30 -4.48 -10.32 0.42
CA ALA A 30 -5.10 -10.15 -0.88
C ALA A 30 -6.26 -11.12 -1.04
N GLU A 31 -7.39 -10.66 -1.56
CA GLU A 31 -8.58 -11.47 -1.83
C GLU A 31 -9.28 -11.02 -3.12
N GLY A 32 -9.92 -11.96 -3.80
CA GLY A 32 -10.77 -11.68 -4.96
C GLY A 32 -10.17 -12.09 -6.31
N ASP A 33 -11.06 -12.17 -7.30
CA ASP A 33 -10.79 -12.64 -8.65
C ASP A 33 -9.78 -11.77 -9.40
N ALA A 34 -9.69 -10.49 -9.05
CA ALA A 34 -8.71 -9.57 -9.63
C ALA A 34 -7.25 -10.00 -9.39
N PHE A 35 -7.02 -10.86 -8.40
CA PHE A 35 -5.70 -11.39 -8.06
C PHE A 35 -5.56 -12.88 -8.34
N ALA A 36 -6.59 -13.50 -8.94
CA ALA A 36 -6.71 -14.95 -9.04
C ALA A 36 -6.58 -15.67 -7.67
N ILE A 37 -7.15 -15.07 -6.61
CA ILE A 37 -7.11 -15.57 -5.24
C ILE A 37 -8.54 -15.89 -4.78
N ALA A 38 -8.91 -17.17 -4.85
CA ALA A 38 -10.22 -17.66 -4.41
C ALA A 38 -10.35 -17.72 -2.88
N GLU A 39 -9.27 -18.13 -2.20
CA GLU A 39 -9.17 -18.16 -0.74
C GLU A 39 -8.09 -17.15 -0.34
N GLY A 40 -8.47 -16.11 0.40
CA GLY A 40 -7.62 -14.96 0.71
C GLY A 40 -6.18 -15.35 1.06
N ARG A 41 -5.21 -14.65 0.47
CA ARG A 41 -3.79 -14.91 0.67
C ARG A 41 -3.24 -13.93 1.69
N ASN A 42 -2.65 -14.46 2.75
CA ASN A 42 -1.94 -13.67 3.75
C ASN A 42 -0.44 -13.99 3.70
N VAL A 43 0.42 -12.98 3.70
CA VAL A 43 1.87 -13.14 3.84
C VAL A 43 2.42 -12.06 4.76
N GLU A 44 3.50 -12.38 5.46
CA GLU A 44 4.17 -11.44 6.36
C GLU A 44 5.65 -11.32 6.00
N GLY A 45 6.15 -10.08 5.95
CA GLY A 45 7.57 -9.78 5.86
C GLY A 45 8.05 -9.01 7.08
N VAL A 46 9.13 -9.45 7.70
CA VAL A 46 9.74 -8.78 8.85
C VAL A 46 11.21 -8.47 8.57
N ARG A 47 11.62 -7.24 8.84
CA ARG A 47 13.01 -6.79 8.78
C ARG A 47 13.48 -6.39 10.17
N ILE A 48 14.55 -7.03 10.63
CA ILE A 48 15.25 -6.70 11.88
C ILE A 48 16.72 -6.51 11.54
N GLY A 49 17.20 -5.27 11.65
CA GLY A 49 18.52 -4.88 11.16
C GLY A 49 18.68 -5.19 9.66
N ASN A 50 19.63 -6.07 9.35
CA ASN A 50 19.93 -6.55 7.99
C ASN A 50 19.35 -7.93 7.68
N THR A 51 18.59 -8.52 8.60
CA THR A 51 17.97 -9.83 8.43
C THR A 51 16.51 -9.67 8.04
N PHE A 52 16.08 -10.50 7.10
CA PHE A 52 14.73 -10.49 6.55
C PHE A 52 14.09 -11.85 6.79
N TYR A 53 12.85 -11.84 7.24
CA TYR A 53 12.05 -13.02 7.51
C TYR A 53 10.77 -12.93 6.69
N PHE A 54 10.29 -14.07 6.23
CA PHE A 54 9.09 -14.18 5.44
C PHE A 54 8.23 -15.33 5.97
N VAL A 55 6.96 -15.04 6.26
CA VAL A 55 5.94 -16.02 6.60
C VAL A 55 5.02 -16.18 5.41
N ASP A 56 4.93 -17.40 4.89
CA ASP A 56 4.07 -17.71 3.76
C ASP A 56 2.59 -17.87 4.18
N GLN A 57 1.74 -18.16 3.19
CA GLN A 57 0.30 -18.35 3.39
C GLN A 57 -0.08 -19.55 4.27
N ASN A 58 0.85 -20.48 4.50
CA ASN A 58 0.66 -21.63 5.38
C ASN A 58 1.19 -21.36 6.80
N GLY A 59 1.68 -20.14 7.07
CA GLY A 59 2.28 -19.78 8.35
C GLY A 59 3.72 -20.27 8.53
N LEU A 60 4.37 -20.76 7.46
CA LEU A 60 5.76 -21.23 7.55
C LEU A 60 6.72 -20.05 7.46
N CYS A 61 7.52 -19.87 8.51
CA CYS A 61 8.54 -18.83 8.58
C CYS A 61 9.84 -19.30 7.90
N SER A 62 10.49 -18.40 7.18
CA SER A 62 11.82 -18.62 6.61
C SER A 62 12.66 -17.34 6.69
N VAL A 63 13.97 -17.52 6.92
CA VAL A 63 14.94 -16.43 6.72
C VAL A 63 15.14 -16.25 5.22
N VAL A 64 14.99 -15.01 4.74
CA VAL A 64 15.16 -14.69 3.33
C VAL A 64 16.65 -14.51 3.04
N THR A 65 17.21 -15.41 2.24
CA THR A 65 18.63 -15.40 1.88
C THR A 65 18.87 -14.96 0.43
N ASP A 66 17.97 -15.31 -0.50
CA ASP A 66 18.18 -15.12 -1.94
C ASP A 66 16.91 -14.75 -2.75
N ASP A 67 15.71 -14.80 -2.17
CA ASP A 67 14.46 -14.45 -2.87
C ASP A 67 14.18 -12.93 -2.80
N PRO A 68 14.39 -12.17 -3.89
CA PRO A 68 14.18 -10.72 -3.89
C PRO A 68 12.72 -10.33 -3.68
N ASN A 69 11.76 -11.19 -4.03
CA ASN A 69 10.34 -10.89 -3.86
C ASN A 69 9.93 -11.02 -2.39
N ARG A 70 10.40 -12.06 -1.69
CA ARG A 70 10.17 -12.20 -0.24
C ARG A 70 10.80 -11.07 0.54
N ARG A 71 12.03 -10.69 0.18
CA ARG A 71 12.72 -9.56 0.77
C ARG A 71 11.93 -8.27 0.56
N ARG A 72 11.45 -8.03 -0.66
CA ARG A 72 10.67 -6.83 -1.01
C ARG A 72 9.46 -6.66 -0.10
N VAL A 73 8.73 -7.72 0.26
CA VAL A 73 7.58 -7.62 1.17
C VAL A 73 7.98 -7.00 2.51
N ALA A 74 9.10 -7.43 3.10
CA ALA A 74 9.60 -6.88 4.36
C ALA A 74 10.15 -5.44 4.24
N GLU A 75 10.46 -5.00 3.03
CA GLU A 75 10.99 -3.66 2.75
C GLU A 75 9.90 -2.65 2.34
N LEU A 76 8.69 -3.11 1.97
CA LEU A 76 7.60 -2.25 1.52
C LEU A 76 7.37 -1.07 2.45
N THR A 77 7.35 0.12 1.88
CA THR A 77 6.91 1.34 2.53
C THR A 77 5.49 1.69 2.11
N VAL A 78 4.86 2.59 2.86
CA VAL A 78 3.56 3.15 2.46
C VAL A 78 3.65 3.78 1.07
N GLY A 79 4.72 4.54 0.80
CA GLY A 79 4.92 5.21 -0.49
C GLY A 79 5.04 4.25 -1.68
N ASP A 80 5.67 3.08 -1.49
CA ASP A 80 5.74 2.06 -2.55
C ASP A 80 4.35 1.54 -2.97
N LEU A 81 3.40 1.51 -2.03
CA LEU A 81 2.07 0.95 -2.24
C LEU A 81 1.04 1.98 -2.70
N ILE A 82 1.09 3.19 -2.16
CA ILE A 82 0.05 4.21 -2.40
C ILE A 82 0.52 5.34 -3.30
N GLY A 83 1.82 5.41 -3.60
CA GLY A 83 2.42 6.54 -4.30
C GLY A 83 2.58 7.74 -3.37
N GLY A 84 2.41 8.94 -3.92
CA GLY A 84 2.59 10.18 -3.17
C GLY A 84 2.07 11.42 -3.88
N VAL A 85 2.30 12.56 -3.26
CA VAL A 85 1.96 13.89 -3.78
C VAL A 85 3.20 14.78 -3.64
N ARG A 86 3.74 15.25 -4.76
CA ARG A 86 4.93 16.11 -4.82
C ARG A 86 4.67 17.50 -4.27
N LEU A 87 3.53 18.07 -4.62
CA LEU A 87 3.13 19.40 -4.22
C LEU A 87 1.66 19.38 -3.82
N ALA A 88 1.41 19.80 -2.59
CA ALA A 88 0.06 19.96 -2.06
C ALA A 88 -0.07 21.34 -1.44
N GLN A 89 -1.23 21.96 -1.61
CA GLN A 89 -1.55 23.27 -1.08
C GLN A 89 -2.59 23.14 0.02
N HIS A 90 -2.35 23.86 1.12
CA HIS A 90 -3.27 23.91 2.23
C HIS A 90 -4.64 24.44 1.77
N THR A 91 -5.70 23.77 2.20
CA THR A 91 -7.09 24.20 1.97
C THR A 91 -7.74 24.62 3.28
N TYR A 92 -9.00 25.00 3.28
CA TYR A 92 -9.70 25.39 4.51
C TYR A 92 -10.22 24.19 5.34
N GLY A 93 -10.06 22.96 4.84
CA GLY A 93 -10.55 21.77 5.51
C GLY A 93 -9.77 21.46 6.79
N ARG A 94 -10.49 21.32 7.91
CA ARG A 94 -9.94 20.90 9.20
C ARG A 94 -10.90 19.93 9.88
N LYS A 95 -10.36 18.85 10.44
CA LYS A 95 -11.09 17.93 11.30
C LYS A 95 -10.25 17.51 12.50
N THR A 96 -10.90 16.96 13.52
CA THR A 96 -10.21 16.26 14.61
C THR A 96 -10.61 14.80 14.54
N GLU A 97 -9.64 13.92 14.40
CA GLU A 97 -9.86 12.49 14.28
C GLU A 97 -8.69 11.73 14.89
N ARG A 98 -8.94 10.55 15.49
CA ARG A 98 -7.92 9.76 16.19
C ARG A 98 -7.10 10.59 17.20
N LYS A 99 -7.76 11.56 17.87
CA LYS A 99 -7.16 12.54 18.81
C LYS A 99 -6.10 13.48 18.20
N MET A 100 -6.10 13.64 16.88
CA MET A 100 -5.17 14.50 16.14
C MET A 100 -5.93 15.60 15.40
N ALA A 101 -5.33 16.79 15.31
CA ALA A 101 -5.81 17.83 14.42
C ALA A 101 -5.32 17.55 13.00
N LEU A 102 -6.25 17.37 12.08
CA LEU A 102 -5.98 17.07 10.67
C LEU A 102 -6.35 18.26 9.80
N TRP A 103 -5.50 18.55 8.83
CA TRP A 103 -5.68 19.63 7.87
C TRP A 103 -5.68 19.08 6.45
N GLN A 104 -6.62 19.55 5.65
CA GLN A 104 -6.80 19.08 4.28
C GLN A 104 -5.88 19.85 3.33
N TYR A 105 -5.29 19.11 2.41
CA TYR A 105 -4.46 19.65 1.35
C TYR A 105 -5.00 19.21 -0.01
N GLY A 106 -5.10 20.17 -0.94
CA GLY A 106 -5.45 19.92 -2.33
C GLY A 106 -4.20 19.77 -3.18
N PHE A 107 -4.30 19.04 -4.28
CA PHE A 107 -3.20 18.81 -5.22
C PHE A 107 -3.73 18.66 -6.64
N LEU A 108 -2.90 18.97 -7.63
CA LEU A 108 -3.28 18.75 -9.03
C LEU A 108 -2.99 17.30 -9.42
N PRO A 109 -3.70 16.76 -10.43
CA PRO A 109 -3.39 15.44 -10.96
C PRO A 109 -1.93 15.27 -11.42
N SER A 110 -1.30 16.34 -11.92
CA SER A 110 0.11 16.36 -12.33
C SER A 110 1.10 16.29 -11.18
N ASP A 111 0.66 16.52 -9.95
CA ASP A 111 1.50 16.46 -8.74
C ASP A 111 1.46 15.08 -8.06
N ILE A 112 0.66 14.15 -8.58
CA ILE A 112 0.57 12.80 -8.05
C ILE A 112 1.72 11.95 -8.58
N GLU A 113 2.43 11.32 -7.66
CA GLU A 113 3.32 10.22 -7.96
C GLU A 113 2.50 8.94 -7.85
N LEU A 114 2.28 8.29 -8.99
CA LEU A 114 1.48 7.07 -9.01
C LEU A 114 2.19 5.95 -8.24
N PRO A 115 1.44 5.09 -7.53
CA PRO A 115 1.97 3.84 -6.99
C PRO A 115 2.51 2.94 -8.12
N LEU A 116 3.05 1.77 -7.77
CA LEU A 116 3.51 0.75 -8.71
C LEU A 116 2.36 0.23 -9.60
N ILE A 117 2.03 1.00 -10.63
CA ILE A 117 1.04 0.75 -11.68
C ILE A 117 1.66 1.24 -12.98
N THR A 118 1.56 0.45 -14.03
CA THR A 118 2.15 0.76 -15.33
C THR A 118 1.10 0.60 -16.42
N PRO A 119 0.76 1.67 -17.17
CA PRO A 119 -0.10 1.52 -18.32
C PRO A 119 0.58 0.63 -19.36
N THR A 120 -0.18 -0.25 -20.01
CA THR A 120 0.33 -1.04 -21.14
C THR A 120 0.37 -0.21 -22.42
N GLN A 121 0.83 -0.79 -23.53
CA GLN A 121 0.84 -0.11 -24.82
C GLN A 121 -0.59 0.31 -25.22
N GLY A 122 -0.83 1.61 -25.31
CA GLY A 122 -2.15 2.19 -25.59
C GLY A 122 -3.10 2.24 -24.37
N GLY A 123 -2.64 1.82 -23.19
CA GLY A 123 -3.36 1.98 -21.94
C GLY A 123 -3.20 3.38 -21.34
N SER A 124 -4.06 3.71 -20.39
CA SER A 124 -4.07 5.01 -19.72
C SER A 124 -4.41 4.86 -18.23
N ILE A 125 -3.97 5.84 -17.45
CA ILE A 125 -4.34 6.00 -16.03
C ILE A 125 -4.81 7.43 -15.89
N SER A 126 -6.02 7.61 -15.38
CA SER A 126 -6.58 8.94 -15.09
C SER A 126 -7.01 9.03 -13.64
N ILE A 127 -6.78 10.19 -13.03
CA ILE A 127 -7.14 10.45 -11.65
C ILE A 127 -8.58 10.97 -11.63
N LEU A 128 -9.46 10.27 -10.92
CA LEU A 128 -10.87 10.64 -10.79
C LEU A 128 -11.09 11.55 -9.58
N SER A 129 -10.45 11.23 -8.46
CA SER A 129 -10.52 12.01 -7.23
C SER A 129 -9.33 11.72 -6.32
N GLY A 130 -9.05 12.66 -5.42
CA GLY A 130 -8.01 12.50 -4.41
C GLY A 130 -8.33 13.35 -3.18
N ASP A 131 -7.95 12.85 -2.01
CA ASP A 131 -8.12 13.54 -0.73
C ASP A 131 -6.88 13.29 0.14
N LEU A 132 -6.34 14.34 0.73
CA LEU A 132 -5.11 14.30 1.51
C LEU A 132 -5.28 15.08 2.81
N TRP A 133 -5.02 14.40 3.92
CA TRP A 133 -5.06 14.98 5.26
C TRP A 133 -3.72 14.79 5.94
N ILE A 134 -3.17 15.88 6.47
CA ILE A 134 -1.90 15.91 7.20
C ILE A 134 -2.18 16.18 8.67
N ALA A 135 -1.46 15.48 9.56
CA ALA A 135 -1.39 15.77 10.98
C ALA A 135 -0.11 16.58 11.28
N PRO A 136 -0.19 17.93 11.40
CA PRO A 136 1.01 18.76 11.53
C PRO A 136 1.79 18.49 12.80
N SER A 137 1.10 18.11 13.89
CA SER A 137 1.74 17.74 15.17
C SER A 137 2.67 16.53 15.07
N LEU A 138 2.51 15.72 14.02
CA LEU A 138 3.33 14.54 13.75
C LEU A 138 4.23 14.72 12.53
N ASN A 139 4.09 15.83 11.80
CA ASN A 139 4.71 16.05 10.50
C ASN A 139 4.49 14.84 9.54
N ALA A 140 3.26 14.34 9.48
CA ALA A 140 2.94 13.10 8.76
C ALA A 140 1.58 13.18 8.04
N VAL A 141 1.46 12.41 6.95
CA VAL A 141 0.18 12.12 6.31
C VAL A 141 -0.66 11.27 7.27
N ALA A 142 -1.90 11.70 7.50
CA ALA A 142 -2.82 11.03 8.41
C ALA A 142 -3.90 10.22 7.68
N ASP A 143 -4.41 10.74 6.56
CA ASP A 143 -5.28 10.02 5.64
C ASP A 143 -4.91 10.40 4.21
N TYR A 144 -4.98 9.43 3.30
CA TYR A 144 -4.85 9.65 1.87
C TYR A 144 -5.81 8.72 1.13
N THR A 145 -6.66 9.29 0.27
CA THR A 145 -7.53 8.54 -0.64
C THR A 145 -7.23 8.95 -2.06
N LEU A 146 -7.07 7.98 -2.96
CA LEU A 146 -6.89 8.21 -4.39
C LEU A 146 -7.80 7.27 -5.16
N THR A 147 -8.62 7.81 -6.06
CA THR A 147 -9.43 7.02 -6.99
C THR A 147 -8.93 7.23 -8.41
N LEU A 148 -8.56 6.13 -9.06
CA LEU A 148 -8.02 6.10 -10.41
C LEU A 148 -8.97 5.35 -11.33
N ARG A 149 -9.03 5.79 -12.59
CA ARG A 149 -9.54 4.98 -13.70
C ARG A 149 -8.37 4.40 -14.45
N LEU A 150 -8.39 3.08 -14.59
CA LEU A 150 -7.41 2.30 -15.32
C LEU A 150 -8.00 1.88 -16.67
N GLU A 151 -7.25 2.08 -17.73
CA GLU A 151 -7.51 1.53 -19.06
C GLU A 151 -6.31 0.69 -19.45
N SER A 152 -6.44 -0.64 -19.38
CA SER A 152 -5.37 -1.57 -19.71
C SER A 152 -4.05 -1.27 -18.97
N ALA A 153 -4.08 -1.39 -17.63
CA ALA A 153 -2.91 -1.18 -16.78
C ALA A 153 -2.45 -2.49 -16.12
N LEU A 154 -1.15 -2.62 -15.91
CA LEU A 154 -0.57 -3.64 -15.03
C LEU A 154 -0.41 -3.05 -13.64
N VAL A 155 -0.74 -3.82 -12.62
CA VAL A 155 -0.55 -3.45 -11.22
C VAL A 155 0.33 -4.52 -10.57
N PRO A 156 1.67 -4.43 -10.66
CA PRO A 156 2.59 -5.51 -10.31
C PRO A 156 2.55 -5.98 -8.86
N ILE A 157 2.00 -5.18 -7.93
CA ILE A 157 1.76 -5.60 -6.54
C ILE A 157 0.75 -6.76 -6.46
N PHE A 158 -0.14 -6.85 -7.46
CA PHE A 158 -1.02 -7.97 -7.67
C PHE A 158 -0.27 -8.96 -8.55
N ARG A 159 -0.01 -10.18 -8.05
CA ARG A 159 0.69 -11.20 -8.84
C ARG A 159 -0.12 -11.55 -10.08
N GLY A 160 0.14 -10.88 -11.18
CA GLY A 160 -0.49 -11.14 -12.46
C GLY A 160 0.08 -10.23 -13.55
N ASN A 161 0.36 -10.82 -14.71
CA ASN A 161 0.56 -10.06 -15.95
C ASN A 161 -0.79 -9.68 -16.59
N GLN A 162 -1.87 -9.76 -15.82
CA GLN A 162 -3.21 -9.49 -16.28
C GLN A 162 -3.42 -7.98 -16.37
N GLN A 163 -3.87 -7.54 -17.54
CA GLN A 163 -4.20 -6.16 -17.79
C GLN A 163 -5.57 -5.87 -17.17
N LEU A 164 -5.63 -4.83 -16.37
CA LEU A 164 -6.84 -4.42 -15.66
C LEU A 164 -7.38 -3.13 -16.26
N SER A 165 -8.70 -3.10 -16.47
CA SER A 165 -9.47 -1.90 -16.82
C SER A 165 -10.60 -1.76 -15.82
N GLY A 166 -10.78 -0.57 -15.27
CA GLY A 166 -11.79 -0.33 -14.23
C GLY A 166 -11.41 0.81 -13.29
N THR A 167 -11.90 0.73 -12.05
CA THR A 167 -11.62 1.71 -11.01
C THR A 167 -10.72 1.09 -9.95
N LEU A 168 -9.65 1.80 -9.58
CA LEU A 168 -8.81 1.46 -8.44
C LEU A 168 -8.98 2.54 -7.37
N THR A 169 -9.37 2.14 -6.17
CA THR A 169 -9.42 3.01 -5.00
C THR A 169 -8.33 2.61 -4.02
N ILE A 170 -7.52 3.59 -3.63
CA ILE A 170 -6.45 3.44 -2.66
C ILE A 170 -6.82 4.26 -1.45
N THR A 171 -6.77 3.63 -0.28
CA THR A 171 -7.04 4.30 0.98
C THR A 171 -5.90 4.00 1.95
N TYR A 172 -5.37 5.05 2.55
CA TYR A 172 -4.36 5.00 3.59
C TYR A 172 -4.85 5.78 4.80
N SER A 173 -4.59 5.23 5.98
CA SER A 173 -4.77 5.90 7.25
C SER A 173 -3.61 5.60 8.18
N LEU A 174 -3.08 6.64 8.81
CA LEU A 174 -2.10 6.52 9.89
C LEU A 174 -2.84 6.16 11.18
N LEU A 175 -2.46 5.02 11.76
CA LEU A 175 -2.97 4.51 13.02
C LEU A 175 -1.85 4.49 14.07
N GLU A 176 -2.22 4.63 15.35
CA GLU A 176 -1.36 4.34 16.52
C GLU A 176 0.04 5.01 16.49
N SER A 177 0.11 6.22 15.92
CA SER A 177 1.35 7.01 15.88
C SER A 177 1.89 7.32 17.27
N GLY A 178 3.20 7.23 17.44
CA GLY A 178 3.89 7.51 18.71
C GLY A 178 3.93 6.33 19.68
N GLN A 179 3.40 5.16 19.29
CA GLN A 179 3.60 3.91 20.01
C GLN A 179 4.79 3.14 19.42
N LEU A 180 5.65 2.62 20.29
CA LEU A 180 6.72 1.71 19.87
C LEU A 180 6.13 0.31 19.74
N TYR A 181 6.16 -0.23 18.52
CA TYR A 181 5.83 -1.63 18.29
C TYR A 181 7.04 -2.50 18.58
N ASN A 182 6.81 -3.54 19.39
CA ASN A 182 7.78 -4.61 19.56
C ASN A 182 7.75 -5.52 18.32
N ILE A 183 8.64 -5.24 17.37
CA ILE A 183 8.79 -6.04 16.15
C ILE A 183 9.82 -7.12 16.44
N ALA A 184 9.37 -8.37 16.50
CA ALA A 184 10.19 -9.54 16.81
C ALA A 184 10.31 -10.49 15.62
N ILE A 185 11.26 -11.42 15.70
CA ILE A 185 11.41 -12.52 14.74
C ILE A 185 10.10 -13.33 14.75
N PRO A 186 9.48 -13.63 13.59
CA PRO A 186 8.28 -14.45 13.56
C PRO A 186 8.56 -15.86 14.06
N TYR A 187 7.57 -16.47 14.72
CA TYR A 187 7.70 -17.80 15.27
C TYR A 187 8.04 -18.85 14.20
N GLY A 188 8.99 -19.75 14.49
CA GLY A 188 9.42 -20.80 13.56
C GLY A 188 10.58 -20.40 12.64
N CYS A 189 11.03 -19.16 12.74
CA CYS A 189 12.38 -18.74 12.42
C CYS A 189 13.25 -18.71 13.71
#